data_AF-A0A966APB7-F1
#
_entry.id   AF-A0A966APB7-F1
#
_cell.length_a   1.000
_cell.length_b   1.000
_cell.length_c   1.000
_cell.angle_alpha   90.00
_cell.angle_beta   90.00
_cell.angle_gamma   90.00
#
_symmetry.space_group_name_H-M   'P 1'
#
loop_
_entity.id
_entity.type
_entity.pdbx_description
1 polymer ?
#
loop_
_entity_poly.entity_id
_entity_poly.type
_entity_poly.pdbx_seq_one_letter_code
_entity_poly.pdbx_strand_id
1 'polypeptide(L)'
;MTFSSFMITGDPISSSLIWFVALTVLLYIARIPAHHAISSFSRVLHAACRLSARSIMHAEKRLAVRNREVLLGHGREAAERIIEREIERMDATVRRDLAEYPSLHRKISEVLAAVEAEYKESAEVPPSPLSWTKAVEAVAKIPAKSDPMVMDILEEINKSMQKAHERALIEYRKASATRHNLLKGLMPHWRGVQRKLEEVDKHVTSLLERSEIISRHINEYRDVLNQTDQSVRILSSSALSQFFISAFVLAIAVGGAAINFTLIARPMAEMVGGQYLTGGFKTADIAALVIILVEISMGLFLMESLRITRLFPVIAALKDTTRIRMVWITFGLLFTLASVEAGLAFMREMLLEDELATSALLRGDQVGAAVAEFTWITTAAQMGMGFILPFALVFVAIPLETFVHSTRTVLGLTGMVILRALAYVLRLLGNIFLQTGSMLRGFYDLLAFVPLWIEHMVKSRSGNGGKKKVANNGDPDLDDLMTENASSGTVAIRESY
;
A
#
# COMPACT_ATOMS: atom_id res chain seq x y z
N MET A 1 -69.94 -1.08 4.59
CA MET A 1 -71.03 -0.45 5.37
C MET A 1 -71.66 0.61 4.48
N THR A 2 -72.94 0.45 4.14
CA THR A 2 -73.66 1.33 3.20
C THR A 2 -74.04 2.64 3.89
N PHE A 3 -74.01 3.76 3.14
CA PHE A 3 -74.29 5.12 3.64
C PHE A 3 -75.68 5.28 4.30
N SER A 4 -76.59 4.31 4.09
CA SER A 4 -77.92 4.25 4.70
C SER A 4 -77.93 3.91 6.19
N SER A 5 -76.86 3.33 6.77
CA SER A 5 -76.83 2.96 8.20
C SER A 5 -76.51 4.13 9.14
N PHE A 6 -76.14 5.29 8.60
CA PHE A 6 -75.80 6.51 9.36
C PHE A 6 -76.86 7.62 9.22
N MET A 7 -78.01 7.34 8.59
CA MET A 7 -79.12 8.30 8.41
C MET A 7 -79.99 8.36 9.69
N ILE A 8 -79.88 9.46 10.46
CA ILE A 8 -80.73 9.74 11.63
C ILE A 8 -82.07 10.38 11.20
N THR A 9 -82.12 10.97 10.00
CA THR A 9 -83.27 11.66 9.40
C THR A 9 -83.39 11.32 7.91
N GLY A 10 -84.58 11.53 7.31
CA GLY A 10 -84.90 11.17 5.92
C GLY A 10 -84.13 11.95 4.84
N ASP A 11 -83.54 13.11 5.19
CA ASP A 11 -82.75 13.92 4.26
C ASP A 11 -81.23 13.75 4.49
N PRO A 12 -80.44 13.35 3.47
CA PRO A 12 -79.01 13.06 3.59
C PRO A 12 -78.16 14.23 4.14
N ILE A 13 -78.58 15.46 3.85
CA ILE A 13 -77.90 16.69 4.25
C ILE A 13 -78.10 16.99 5.74
N SER A 14 -79.28 16.68 6.28
CA SER A 14 -79.58 16.93 7.70
C SER A 14 -78.88 15.93 8.62
N SER A 15 -78.82 14.65 8.21
CA SER A 15 -78.11 13.62 8.97
C SER A 15 -76.59 13.87 8.99
N SER A 16 -76.00 14.31 7.88
CA SER A 16 -74.58 14.65 7.84
C SER A 16 -74.25 15.86 8.71
N LEU A 17 -75.15 16.85 8.79
CA LEU A 17 -75.01 18.01 9.69
C LEU A 17 -75.06 17.60 11.17
N ILE A 18 -75.98 16.70 11.55
CA ILE A 18 -76.10 16.21 12.93
C ILE A 18 -74.84 15.42 13.33
N TRP A 19 -74.36 14.53 12.45
CA TRP A 19 -73.11 13.80 12.69
C TRP A 19 -71.90 14.72 12.76
N PHE A 20 -71.85 15.77 11.93
CA PHE A 20 -70.79 16.77 11.97
C PHE A 20 -70.77 17.51 13.32
N VAL A 21 -71.94 17.95 13.82
CA VAL A 21 -72.04 18.60 15.14
C VAL A 21 -71.68 17.63 16.28
N ALA A 22 -72.21 16.40 16.24
CA ALA A 22 -71.92 15.38 17.25
C ALA A 22 -70.42 15.03 17.29
N LEU A 23 -69.79 14.86 16.13
CA LEU A 23 -68.35 14.63 16.00
C LEU A 23 -67.54 15.81 16.55
N THR A 24 -67.97 17.04 16.29
CA THR A 24 -67.28 18.26 16.76
C THR A 24 -67.37 18.41 18.28
N VAL A 25 -68.52 18.10 18.88
CA VAL A 25 -68.70 18.08 20.35
C VAL A 25 -67.86 16.98 20.99
N LEU A 26 -67.81 15.79 20.39
CA LEU A 26 -66.99 14.68 20.86
C LEU A 26 -65.50 15.01 20.80
N LEU A 27 -65.04 15.64 19.72
CA LEU A 27 -63.67 16.16 19.59
C LEU A 27 -63.35 17.24 20.62
N TYR A 28 -64.32 18.10 20.96
CA TYR A 28 -64.13 19.14 21.98
C TYR A 28 -63.93 18.55 23.39
N ILE A 29 -64.74 17.56 23.79
CA ILE A 29 -64.60 16.88 25.10
C ILE A 29 -63.27 16.12 25.17
N ALA A 30 -62.85 15.49 24.08
CA ALA A 30 -61.60 14.75 24.00
C ALA A 30 -60.34 15.63 23.89
N ARG A 31 -60.48 16.97 23.88
CA ARG A 31 -59.37 17.89 23.59
C ARG A 31 -58.19 17.75 24.54
N ILE A 32 -58.44 17.78 25.85
CA ILE A 32 -57.40 17.70 26.88
C ILE A 32 -56.66 16.36 26.81
N PRO A 33 -57.33 15.19 26.82
CA PRO A 33 -56.63 13.91 26.70
C PRO A 33 -55.92 13.75 25.36
N ALA A 34 -56.46 14.27 24.24
CA ALA A 34 -55.80 14.25 22.94
C ALA A 34 -54.52 15.10 22.91
N HIS A 35 -54.56 16.32 23.48
CA HIS A 35 -53.38 17.19 23.61
C HIS A 35 -52.27 16.55 24.44
N HIS A 36 -52.66 15.91 25.56
CA HIS A 36 -51.72 15.18 26.39
C HIS A 36 -51.14 13.97 25.67
N ALA A 37 -51.97 13.16 25.00
CA ALA A 37 -51.53 11.99 24.24
C ALA A 37 -50.57 12.36 23.09
N ILE A 38 -50.88 13.38 22.30
CA ILE A 38 -50.01 13.84 21.20
C ILE A 38 -48.66 14.31 21.74
N SER A 39 -48.66 15.05 22.85
CA SER A 39 -47.43 15.62 23.42
C SER A 39 -46.61 14.67 24.26
N SER A 40 -47.23 13.68 24.91
CA SER A 40 -46.50 12.59 25.55
C SER A 40 -45.87 11.71 24.48
N PHE A 41 -46.61 11.35 23.43
CA PHE A 41 -46.12 10.54 22.33
C PHE A 41 -44.96 11.20 21.59
N SER A 42 -45.08 12.49 21.23
CA SER A 42 -43.99 13.22 20.57
C SER A 42 -42.74 13.34 21.44
N ARG A 43 -42.91 13.57 22.76
CA ARG A 43 -41.80 13.61 23.72
C ARG A 43 -41.11 12.24 23.86
N VAL A 44 -41.87 11.15 23.90
CA VAL A 44 -41.33 9.79 23.97
C VAL A 44 -40.54 9.47 22.71
N LEU A 45 -41.06 9.76 21.52
CA LEU A 45 -40.35 9.56 20.26
C LEU A 45 -39.08 10.40 20.18
N HIS A 46 -39.13 11.68 20.56
CA HIS A 46 -37.94 12.51 20.63
C HIS A 46 -36.89 11.98 21.61
N ALA A 47 -37.31 11.56 22.81
CA ALA A 47 -36.41 10.98 23.81
C ALA A 47 -35.77 9.68 23.30
N ALA A 48 -36.55 8.80 22.66
CA ALA A 48 -36.05 7.56 22.05
C ALA A 48 -35.02 7.85 20.96
N CYS A 49 -35.31 8.77 20.03
CA CYS A 49 -34.37 9.21 18.99
C CYS A 49 -33.08 9.79 19.59
N ARG A 50 -33.17 10.60 20.65
CA ARG A 50 -32.01 11.22 21.31
C ARG A 50 -31.15 10.22 22.08
N LEU A 51 -31.78 9.23 22.72
CA LEU A 51 -31.08 8.11 23.36
C LEU A 51 -30.35 7.24 22.34
N SER A 52 -31.02 6.89 21.24
CA SER A 52 -30.42 6.13 20.12
C SER A 52 -29.26 6.90 19.48
N ALA A 53 -29.38 8.20 19.28
CA ALA A 53 -28.28 9.01 18.77
C ALA A 53 -27.06 9.00 19.71
N ARG A 54 -27.28 9.07 21.03
CA ARG A 54 -26.19 8.97 22.02
C ARG A 54 -25.53 7.59 21.98
N SER A 55 -26.31 6.51 21.91
CA SER A 55 -25.74 5.15 21.85
C SER A 55 -24.90 4.92 20.59
N ILE A 56 -25.36 5.43 19.44
CA ILE A 56 -24.62 5.37 18.18
C ILE A 56 -23.33 6.21 18.24
N MET A 57 -23.35 7.38 18.87
CA MET A 57 -22.13 8.16 19.08
C MET A 57 -21.11 7.43 19.97
N HIS A 58 -21.58 6.69 20.99
CA HIS A 58 -20.67 5.84 21.78
C HIS A 58 -20.14 4.66 20.96
N ALA A 59 -20.94 4.10 20.04
CA ALA A 59 -20.46 3.07 19.12
C ALA A 59 -19.42 3.62 18.14
N GLU A 60 -19.62 4.83 17.60
CA GLU A 60 -18.67 5.51 16.72
C GLU A 60 -17.34 5.78 17.42
N LYS A 61 -17.35 6.30 18.66
CA LYS A 61 -16.13 6.48 19.46
C LYS A 61 -15.38 5.18 19.70
N ARG A 62 -16.09 4.09 20.03
CA ARG A 62 -15.49 2.76 20.22
C ARG A 62 -14.87 2.24 18.92
N LEU A 63 -15.56 2.44 17.79
CA LEU A 63 -15.05 2.06 16.48
C LEU A 63 -13.81 2.88 16.10
N ALA A 64 -13.77 4.17 16.41
CA ALA A 64 -12.63 5.04 16.15
C ALA A 64 -11.36 4.59 16.89
N VAL A 65 -11.49 4.23 18.17
CA VAL A 65 -10.38 3.69 18.97
C VAL A 65 -9.89 2.36 18.38
N ARG A 66 -10.82 1.42 18.12
CA ARG A 66 -10.49 0.12 17.50
C ARG A 66 -9.81 0.27 16.14
N ASN A 67 -10.29 1.19 15.30
CA ASN A 67 -9.73 1.43 13.98
C ASN A 67 -8.32 2.02 14.08
N ARG A 68 -8.09 2.94 15.02
CA ARG A 68 -6.76 3.50 15.30
C ARG A 68 -5.79 2.42 15.77
N GLU A 69 -6.20 1.57 16.71
CA GLU A 69 -5.38 0.45 17.21
C GLU A 69 -4.99 -0.52 16.09
N VAL A 70 -5.96 -0.93 15.27
CA VAL A 70 -5.72 -1.85 14.15
C VAL A 70 -4.81 -1.23 13.10
N LEU A 71 -5.04 0.03 12.76
CA LEU A 71 -4.23 0.75 11.78
C LEU A 71 -2.78 0.86 12.26
N LEU A 72 -2.55 1.32 13.49
CA LEU A 72 -1.21 1.41 14.08
C LEU A 72 -0.56 0.04 14.23
N GLY A 73 -1.32 -1.01 14.59
CA GLY A 73 -0.81 -2.38 14.65
C GLY A 73 -0.28 -2.86 13.30
N HIS A 74 -1.05 -2.67 12.22
CA HIS A 74 -0.60 -3.01 10.86
C HIS A 74 0.60 -2.17 10.41
N GLY A 75 0.61 -0.88 10.72
CA GLY A 75 1.76 0.00 10.44
C GLY A 75 3.02 -0.44 11.16
N ARG A 76 2.88 -0.85 12.43
CA ARG A 76 3.97 -1.34 13.26
C ARG A 76 4.58 -2.61 12.67
N GLU A 77 3.76 -3.61 12.37
CA GLU A 77 4.24 -4.86 11.77
C GLU A 77 4.89 -4.66 10.41
N ALA A 78 4.38 -3.73 9.60
CA ALA A 78 4.96 -3.41 8.30
C ALA A 78 6.34 -2.75 8.45
N ALA A 79 6.46 -1.77 9.34
CA ALA A 79 7.71 -1.09 9.62
C ALA A 79 8.76 -2.03 10.26
N GLU A 80 8.36 -2.88 11.21
CA GLU A 80 9.22 -3.92 11.80
C GLU A 80 9.80 -4.83 10.73
N ARG A 81 8.98 -5.30 9.80
CA ARG A 81 9.43 -6.18 8.70
C ARG A 81 10.40 -5.48 7.76
N ILE A 82 10.20 -4.21 7.46
CA ILE A 82 11.12 -3.47 6.59
C ILE A 82 12.47 -3.30 7.29
N ILE A 83 12.45 -2.92 8.57
CA ILE A 83 13.66 -2.78 9.39
C ILE A 83 14.40 -4.12 9.50
N GLU A 84 13.71 -5.21 9.83
CA GLU A 84 14.30 -6.55 9.96
C GLU A 84 14.99 -6.98 8.66
N ARG A 85 14.33 -6.83 7.51
CA ARG A 85 14.91 -7.16 6.20
C ARG A 85 16.10 -6.30 5.83
N GLU A 86 16.11 -5.03 6.23
CA GLU A 86 17.21 -4.12 5.92
C GLU A 86 18.41 -4.38 6.84
N ILE A 87 18.16 -4.72 8.11
CA ILE A 87 19.20 -5.17 9.05
C ILE A 87 19.82 -6.49 8.58
N GLU A 88 19.02 -7.47 8.17
CA GLU A 88 19.53 -8.75 7.65
C GLU A 88 20.38 -8.54 6.38
N ARG A 89 19.93 -7.68 5.47
CA ARG A 89 20.71 -7.30 4.28
C ARG A 89 22.00 -6.56 4.63
N MET A 90 21.96 -5.68 5.62
CA MET A 90 23.15 -4.99 6.12
C MET A 90 24.13 -5.97 6.76
N ASP A 91 23.66 -6.90 7.61
CA ASP A 91 24.50 -7.94 8.23
C ASP A 91 25.18 -8.81 7.17
N ALA A 92 24.45 -9.26 6.15
CA ALA A 92 25.02 -10.01 5.04
C ALA A 92 26.11 -9.23 4.29
N THR A 93 25.90 -7.92 4.07
CA THR A 93 26.86 -7.04 3.41
C THR A 93 28.10 -6.83 4.28
N VAL A 94 27.92 -6.51 5.56
CA VAL A 94 29.02 -6.33 6.52
C VAL A 94 29.84 -7.60 6.66
N ARG A 95 29.21 -8.78 6.76
CA ARG A 95 29.94 -10.07 6.80
C ARG A 95 30.77 -10.30 5.54
N ARG A 96 30.21 -9.99 4.37
CA ARG A 96 30.91 -10.13 3.09
C ARG A 96 32.13 -9.20 3.01
N ASP A 97 31.94 -7.94 3.35
CA ASP A 97 33.01 -6.94 3.26
C ASP A 97 34.10 -7.18 4.33
N LEU A 98 33.72 -7.64 5.53
CA LEU A 98 34.69 -8.09 6.56
C LEU A 98 35.46 -9.35 6.14
N ALA A 99 34.87 -10.24 5.34
CA ALA A 99 35.55 -11.42 4.83
C ALA A 99 36.66 -11.09 3.83
N GLU A 100 36.59 -9.93 3.17
CA GLU A 100 37.63 -9.46 2.24
C GLU A 100 38.80 -8.77 2.95
N TYR A 101 38.60 -8.29 4.18
CA TYR A 101 39.60 -7.56 4.96
C TYR A 101 40.93 -8.31 5.19
N PRO A 102 40.95 -9.62 5.53
CA PRO A 102 42.19 -10.38 5.65
C PRO A 102 43.01 -10.41 4.35
N SER A 103 42.35 -10.43 3.19
CA SER A 103 43.02 -10.43 1.89
C SER A 103 43.69 -9.09 1.59
N LEU A 104 43.03 -7.99 1.96
CA LEU A 104 43.61 -6.64 1.91
C LEU A 104 44.82 -6.54 2.83
N HIS A 105 44.68 -7.01 4.07
CA HIS A 105 45.77 -7.01 5.05
C HIS A 105 46.98 -7.81 4.55
N ARG A 106 46.75 -8.99 3.96
CA ARG A 106 47.81 -9.80 3.34
C ARG A 106 48.47 -9.05 2.18
N LYS A 107 47.69 -8.41 1.30
CA LYS A 107 48.22 -7.65 0.16
C LYS A 107 49.10 -6.48 0.60
N ILE A 108 48.66 -5.74 1.61
CA ILE A 108 49.44 -4.64 2.19
C ILE A 108 50.74 -5.18 2.79
N SER A 109 50.68 -6.30 3.52
CA SER A 109 51.86 -6.94 4.13
C SER A 109 52.85 -7.45 3.08
N GLU A 110 52.37 -8.07 1.99
CA GLU A 110 53.18 -8.50 0.84
C GLU A 110 53.90 -7.32 0.19
N VAL A 111 53.18 -6.22 -0.06
CA VAL A 111 53.76 -5.01 -0.65
C VAL A 111 54.77 -4.36 0.29
N LEU A 112 54.49 -4.32 1.59
CA LEU A 112 55.42 -3.79 2.59
C LEU A 112 56.73 -4.61 2.62
N ALA A 113 56.62 -5.94 2.63
CA ALA A 113 57.78 -6.82 2.60
C ALA A 113 58.59 -6.69 1.30
N ALA A 114 57.93 -6.53 0.15
CA ALA A 114 58.59 -6.31 -1.13
C ALA A 114 59.35 -4.96 -1.16
N VAL A 115 58.72 -3.89 -0.66
CA VAL A 115 59.35 -2.57 -0.55
C VAL A 115 60.56 -2.63 0.39
N GLU A 116 60.46 -3.33 1.52
CA GLU A 116 61.56 -3.47 2.48
C GLU A 116 62.74 -4.27 1.90
N ALA A 117 62.45 -5.34 1.15
CA ALA A 117 63.46 -6.14 0.45
C ALA A 117 64.19 -5.32 -0.64
N GLU A 118 63.45 -4.62 -1.50
CA GLU A 118 64.03 -3.79 -2.57
C GLU A 118 64.76 -2.56 -2.04
N TYR A 119 64.30 -1.98 -0.92
CA TYR A 119 65.02 -0.91 -0.22
C TYR A 119 66.38 -1.38 0.28
N LYS A 120 66.44 -2.59 0.86
CA LYS A 120 67.68 -3.19 1.34
C LYS A 120 68.67 -3.50 0.22
N GLU A 121 68.18 -3.95 -0.93
CA GLU A 121 68.99 -4.20 -2.13
C GLU A 121 69.47 -2.90 -2.80
N SER A 122 68.67 -1.83 -2.69
CA SER A 122 69.02 -0.49 -3.17
C SER A 122 70.01 0.26 -2.28
N ALA A 123 70.33 -0.25 -1.09
CA ALA A 123 71.22 0.39 -0.13
C ALA A 123 72.73 0.23 -0.44
N GLU A 124 73.10 -0.47 -1.52
CA GLU A 124 74.51 -0.63 -1.89
C GLU A 124 75.16 0.70 -2.32
N VAL A 125 76.27 1.00 -1.65
CA VAL A 125 77.07 2.23 -1.78
C VAL A 125 77.77 2.25 -3.15
N PRO A 126 77.75 3.37 -3.91
CA PRO A 126 78.46 3.44 -5.18
C PRO A 126 79.96 3.19 -4.97
N PRO A 127 80.64 2.45 -5.87
CA PRO A 127 82.06 2.15 -5.73
C PRO A 127 82.86 3.46 -5.75
N SER A 128 83.50 3.80 -4.65
CA SER A 128 84.47 4.90 -4.61
C SER A 128 85.71 4.51 -5.42
N PRO A 129 86.27 5.39 -6.26
CA PRO A 129 87.45 5.08 -7.08
C PRO A 129 88.72 5.02 -6.20
N LEU A 130 88.87 3.96 -5.43
CA LEU A 130 89.90 3.77 -4.39
C LEU A 130 91.31 3.44 -4.95
N SER A 131 91.51 3.45 -6.27
CA SER A 131 92.78 3.04 -6.88
C SER A 131 93.76 4.19 -7.17
N TRP A 132 93.33 5.45 -7.12
CA TRP A 132 94.14 6.59 -7.60
C TRP A 132 95.07 7.20 -6.57
N THR A 133 94.70 7.11 -5.29
CA THR A 133 95.52 7.61 -4.18
C THR A 133 96.90 6.97 -4.19
N LYS A 134 96.99 5.67 -4.48
CA LYS A 134 98.26 4.93 -4.58
C LYS A 134 99.09 5.31 -5.81
N ALA A 135 98.46 5.58 -6.95
CA ALA A 135 99.15 5.96 -8.19
C ALA A 135 99.70 7.39 -8.14
N VAL A 136 98.95 8.32 -7.53
CA VAL A 136 99.39 9.70 -7.28
C VAL A 136 100.51 9.75 -6.23
N GLU A 137 100.39 8.94 -5.17
CA GLU A 137 101.44 8.82 -4.13
C GLU A 137 102.75 8.23 -4.68
N ALA A 138 102.66 7.30 -5.65
CA ALA A 138 103.83 6.74 -6.33
C ALA A 138 104.58 7.78 -7.18
N VAL A 139 103.87 8.70 -7.85
CA VAL A 139 104.49 9.77 -8.65
C VAL A 139 105.01 10.93 -7.83
N ALA A 140 104.35 11.27 -6.72
CA ALA A 140 104.85 12.27 -5.78
C ALA A 140 106.23 11.91 -5.17
N LYS A 141 106.65 10.64 -5.25
CA LYS A 141 107.94 10.14 -4.76
C LYS A 141 109.08 10.21 -5.80
N ILE A 142 108.82 10.61 -7.05
CA ILE A 142 109.85 10.70 -8.11
C ILE A 142 110.47 12.11 -8.13
N PRO A 143 111.80 12.30 -8.03
CA PRO A 143 112.45 13.61 -8.00
C PRO A 143 112.37 14.34 -9.35
N ALA A 144 111.91 15.58 -9.35
CA ALA A 144 111.68 16.40 -10.54
C ALA A 144 112.99 16.94 -11.17
N LYS A 145 113.51 16.23 -12.18
CA LYS A 145 114.26 16.82 -13.30
C LYS A 145 113.53 16.43 -14.59
N SER A 146 113.50 17.34 -15.55
CA SER A 146 112.77 17.29 -16.83
C SER A 146 113.19 16.11 -17.72
N ASP A 147 112.83 14.91 -17.30
CA ASP A 147 113.10 13.64 -17.95
C ASP A 147 111.85 13.23 -18.75
N PRO A 148 111.95 12.93 -20.06
CA PRO A 148 110.84 12.44 -20.87
C PRO A 148 110.05 11.31 -20.22
N MET A 149 110.72 10.47 -19.41
CA MET A 149 110.12 9.36 -18.68
C MET A 149 109.07 9.80 -17.63
N VAL A 150 109.27 10.93 -16.94
CA VAL A 150 108.30 11.45 -15.95
C VAL A 150 107.07 12.01 -16.66
N MET A 151 107.26 12.59 -17.84
CA MET A 151 106.17 13.09 -18.68
C MET A 151 105.30 11.92 -19.19
N ASP A 152 105.93 10.84 -19.66
CA ASP A 152 105.23 9.61 -20.08
C ASP A 152 104.47 8.96 -18.90
N ILE A 153 105.06 8.91 -17.70
CA ILE A 153 104.39 8.37 -16.49
C ILE A 153 103.20 9.23 -16.06
N LEU A 154 103.33 10.56 -16.08
CA LEU A 154 102.23 11.48 -15.79
C LEU A 154 101.11 11.37 -16.84
N GLU A 155 101.48 11.20 -18.12
CA GLU A 155 100.53 10.95 -19.20
C GLU A 155 99.81 9.60 -19.03
N GLU A 156 100.51 8.56 -18.59
CA GLU A 156 99.94 7.24 -18.30
C GLU A 156 99.03 7.24 -17.06
N ILE A 157 99.33 8.05 -16.04
CA ILE A 157 98.45 8.27 -14.88
C ILE A 157 97.23 9.09 -15.27
N ASN A 158 97.38 10.14 -16.07
CA ASN A 158 96.24 10.90 -16.56
C ASN A 158 95.31 10.02 -17.42
N LYS A 159 95.87 9.24 -18.35
CA LYS A 159 95.12 8.27 -19.17
C LYS A 159 94.42 7.22 -18.33
N SER A 160 95.09 6.68 -17.32
CA SER A 160 94.48 5.64 -16.46
C SER A 160 93.44 6.24 -15.49
N MET A 161 93.66 7.46 -14.99
CA MET A 161 92.71 8.20 -14.15
C MET A 161 91.43 8.54 -14.92
N GLN A 162 91.57 9.01 -16.16
CA GLN A 162 90.45 9.18 -17.08
C GLN A 162 89.71 7.86 -17.33
N LYS A 163 90.43 6.76 -17.60
CA LYS A 163 89.82 5.43 -17.80
C LYS A 163 89.05 4.92 -16.58
N ALA A 164 89.54 5.15 -15.36
CA ALA A 164 88.83 4.70 -14.17
C ALA A 164 87.74 5.66 -13.71
N HIS A 165 87.88 6.96 -13.95
CA HIS A 165 86.76 7.89 -13.78
C HIS A 165 85.63 7.53 -14.74
N GLU A 166 85.95 7.20 -15.99
CA GLU A 166 84.99 6.72 -16.98
C GLU A 166 84.36 5.39 -16.56
N ARG A 167 85.14 4.41 -16.05
CA ARG A 167 84.59 3.17 -15.47
C ARG A 167 83.70 3.41 -14.26
N ALA A 168 84.11 4.26 -13.31
CA ALA A 168 83.32 4.60 -12.13
C ALA A 168 82.02 5.32 -12.50
N LEU A 169 82.05 6.21 -13.50
CA LEU A 169 80.84 6.83 -14.05
C LEU A 169 79.92 5.80 -14.72
N ILE A 170 80.47 4.83 -15.46
CA ILE A 170 79.68 3.76 -16.08
C ILE A 170 79.06 2.85 -15.01
N GLU A 171 79.81 2.45 -13.98
CA GLU A 171 79.28 1.68 -12.85
C GLU A 171 78.24 2.46 -12.06
N TYR A 172 78.48 3.75 -11.79
CA TYR A 172 77.52 4.61 -11.11
C TYR A 172 76.22 4.78 -11.92
N ARG A 173 76.32 4.95 -13.23
CA ARG A 173 75.16 5.00 -14.14
C ARG A 173 74.42 3.67 -14.17
N LYS A 174 75.13 2.54 -14.22
CA LYS A 174 74.52 1.20 -14.14
C LYS A 174 73.80 0.98 -12.81
N ALA A 175 74.44 1.28 -11.69
CA ALA A 175 73.89 1.15 -10.34
C ALA A 175 72.68 2.07 -10.11
N SER A 176 72.71 3.28 -10.67
CA SER A 176 71.57 4.20 -10.62
C SER A 176 70.42 3.72 -11.50
N ALA A 177 70.71 3.16 -12.67
CA ALA A 177 69.71 2.58 -13.56
C ALA A 177 69.04 1.34 -12.96
N THR A 178 69.78 0.47 -12.28
CA THR A 178 69.20 -0.68 -11.54
C THR A 178 68.30 -0.20 -10.40
N ARG A 179 68.72 0.76 -9.58
CA ARG A 179 67.85 1.37 -8.56
C ARG A 179 66.57 1.97 -9.13
N HIS A 180 66.67 2.73 -10.23
CA HIS A 180 65.49 3.30 -10.88
C HIS A 180 64.57 2.23 -11.45
N ASN A 181 65.11 1.13 -11.97
CA ASN A 181 64.33 0.00 -12.47
C ASN A 181 63.63 -0.76 -11.33
N LEU A 182 64.28 -0.95 -10.18
CA LEU A 182 63.67 -1.53 -8.98
C LEU A 182 62.52 -0.65 -8.47
N LEU A 183 62.76 0.65 -8.25
CA LEU A 183 61.71 1.60 -7.86
C LEU A 183 60.54 1.64 -8.85
N LYS A 184 60.81 1.50 -10.16
CA LYS A 184 59.77 1.39 -11.19
C LYS A 184 58.98 0.08 -11.09
N GLY A 185 59.59 -1.00 -10.62
CA GLY A 185 58.96 -2.29 -10.33
C GLY A 185 57.99 -2.28 -9.15
N LEU A 186 58.12 -1.33 -8.23
CA LEU A 186 57.17 -1.12 -7.10
C LEU A 186 55.89 -0.40 -7.50
N MET A 187 55.92 0.41 -8.57
CA MET A 187 54.76 1.21 -9.00
C MET A 187 53.47 0.39 -9.24
N PRO A 188 53.50 -0.79 -9.89
CA PRO A 188 52.33 -1.65 -10.03
C PRO A 188 51.78 -2.17 -8.70
N HIS A 189 52.65 -2.51 -7.75
CA HIS A 189 52.27 -2.98 -6.42
C HIS A 189 51.54 -1.88 -5.65
N TRP A 190 52.06 -0.65 -5.71
CA TRP A 190 51.47 0.47 -5.01
C TRP A 190 50.08 0.84 -5.57
N ARG A 191 49.96 0.83 -6.91
CA ARG A 191 48.68 0.97 -7.62
C ARG A 191 47.69 -0.14 -7.26
N GLY A 192 48.17 -1.36 -7.00
CA GLY A 192 47.34 -2.48 -6.57
C GLY A 192 46.69 -2.26 -5.20
N VAL A 193 47.44 -1.76 -4.22
CA VAL A 193 46.89 -1.42 -2.90
C VAL A 193 45.96 -0.23 -2.99
N GLN A 194 46.31 0.81 -3.76
CA GLN A 194 45.43 1.96 -3.96
C GLN A 194 44.06 1.55 -4.51
N ARG A 195 44.01 0.69 -5.53
CA ARG A 195 42.75 0.16 -6.07
C ARG A 195 41.94 -0.60 -5.02
N LYS A 196 42.60 -1.43 -4.22
CA LYS A 196 41.94 -2.20 -3.16
C LYS A 196 41.40 -1.32 -2.04
N LEU A 197 42.11 -0.24 -1.67
CA LEU A 197 41.60 0.77 -0.74
C LEU A 197 40.42 1.55 -1.32
N GLU A 198 40.43 1.86 -2.61
CA GLU A 198 39.31 2.50 -3.30
C GLU A 198 38.06 1.61 -3.34
N GLU A 199 38.23 0.29 -3.48
CA GLU A 199 37.13 -0.68 -3.35
C GLU A 199 36.55 -0.66 -1.92
N VAL A 200 37.40 -0.65 -0.88
CA VAL A 200 36.96 -0.57 0.52
C VAL A 200 36.22 0.74 0.80
N ASP A 201 36.70 1.87 0.27
CA ASP A 201 36.04 3.17 0.41
C ASP A 201 34.62 3.15 -0.18
N LYS A 202 34.44 2.52 -1.35
CA LYS A 202 33.11 2.31 -1.96
C LYS A 202 32.21 1.44 -1.09
N HIS A 203 32.74 0.38 -0.50
CA HIS A 203 31.99 -0.49 0.42
C HIS A 203 31.55 0.25 1.69
N VAL A 204 32.45 1.02 2.31
CA VAL A 204 32.15 1.83 3.49
C VAL A 204 31.11 2.91 3.15
N THR A 205 31.24 3.59 2.02
CA THR A 205 30.27 4.61 1.58
C THR A 205 28.90 4.00 1.36
N SER A 206 28.82 2.83 0.72
CA SER A 206 27.55 2.10 0.55
C SER A 206 26.92 1.67 1.89
N LEU A 207 27.74 1.25 2.87
CA LEU A 207 27.25 0.92 4.21
C LEU A 207 26.71 2.16 4.95
N LEU A 208 27.35 3.32 4.80
CA LEU A 208 26.87 4.58 5.39
C LEU A 208 25.52 5.00 4.78
N GLU A 209 25.36 4.94 3.46
CA GLU A 209 24.08 5.22 2.78
C GLU A 209 22.97 4.28 3.26
N ARG A 210 23.26 2.98 3.40
CA ARG A 210 22.30 1.99 3.93
C ARG A 210 21.91 2.26 5.38
N SER A 211 22.87 2.66 6.21
CA SER A 211 22.61 3.05 7.61
C SER A 211 21.67 4.27 7.71
N GLU A 212 21.80 5.24 6.80
CA GLU A 212 20.90 6.39 6.73
C GLU A 212 19.46 5.95 6.37
N ILE A 213 19.32 5.04 5.41
CA ILE A 213 18.02 4.46 5.04
C ILE A 213 17.40 3.74 6.25
N ILE A 214 18.15 2.90 6.95
CA ILE A 214 17.67 2.21 8.17
C ILE A 214 17.25 3.23 9.22
N SER A 215 18.05 4.28 9.44
CA SER A 215 17.75 5.34 10.40
C SER A 215 16.42 6.02 10.10
N ARG A 216 16.10 6.25 8.81
CA ARG A 216 14.81 6.78 8.38
C ARG A 216 13.66 5.85 8.75
N HIS A 217 13.79 4.55 8.47
CA HIS A 217 12.76 3.55 8.80
C HIS A 217 12.58 3.39 10.31
N ILE A 218 13.65 3.49 11.10
CA ILE A 218 13.58 3.49 12.58
C ILE A 218 12.83 4.72 13.09
N ASN A 219 13.03 5.89 12.48
CA ASN A 219 12.28 7.10 12.86
C ASN A 219 10.79 6.95 12.52
N GLU A 220 10.45 6.46 11.31
CA GLU A 220 9.06 6.17 10.94
C GLU A 220 8.41 5.16 11.89
N TYR A 221 9.15 4.11 12.27
CA TYR A 221 8.71 3.13 13.26
C TYR A 221 8.47 3.77 14.63
N ARG A 222 9.36 4.66 15.08
CA ARG A 222 9.20 5.39 16.33
C ARG A 222 7.96 6.30 16.29
N ASP A 223 7.67 6.95 15.17
CA ASP A 223 6.48 7.79 15.02
C ASP A 223 5.19 6.96 15.11
N VAL A 224 5.20 5.75 14.55
CA VAL A 224 4.09 4.78 14.69
C VAL A 224 3.95 4.32 16.15
N LEU A 225 5.07 4.03 16.84
CA LEU A 225 5.05 3.65 18.27
C LEU A 225 4.54 4.78 19.18
N ASN A 226 4.92 6.03 18.88
CA ASN A 226 4.44 7.21 19.59
C ASN A 226 2.97 7.56 19.29
N GLN A 227 2.32 6.79 18.42
CA GLN A 227 0.92 6.96 18.01
C GLN A 227 0.62 8.40 17.54
N THR A 228 1.55 9.04 16.83
CA THR A 228 1.34 10.43 16.39
C THR A 228 0.15 10.53 15.43
N ASP A 229 -0.58 11.66 15.48
CA ASP A 229 -1.71 11.88 14.56
C ASP A 229 -1.26 11.97 13.10
N GLN A 230 -0.01 12.37 12.86
CA GLN A 230 0.61 12.34 11.53
C GLN A 230 0.74 10.90 11.00
N SER A 231 1.22 9.95 11.80
CA SER A 231 1.35 8.55 11.41
C SER A 231 -0.01 7.93 11.07
N VAL A 232 -1.04 8.21 11.88
CA VAL A 232 -2.41 7.75 11.61
C VAL A 232 -2.92 8.31 10.28
N ARG A 233 -2.69 9.60 10.01
CA ARG A 233 -3.10 10.23 8.74
C ARG A 233 -2.39 9.62 7.55
N ILE A 234 -1.06 9.49 7.59
CA ILE A 234 -0.26 8.91 6.50
C ILE A 234 -0.72 7.47 6.22
N LEU A 235 -0.90 6.67 7.27
CA LEU A 235 -1.28 5.26 7.12
C LEU A 235 -2.72 5.10 6.61
N SER A 236 -3.64 5.96 7.05
CA SER A 236 -5.03 5.99 6.54
C SER A 236 -5.11 6.40 5.07
N SER A 237 -4.34 7.42 4.66
CA SER A 237 -4.27 7.87 3.26
C SER A 237 -3.65 6.79 2.38
N SER A 238 -2.60 6.13 2.86
CA SER A 238 -1.94 5.03 2.15
C SER A 238 -2.90 3.86 1.93
N ALA A 239 -3.64 3.46 2.98
CA ALA A 239 -4.64 2.40 2.87
C ALA A 239 -5.77 2.76 1.88
N LEU A 240 -6.23 4.01 1.85
CA LEU A 240 -7.23 4.48 0.87
C LEU A 240 -6.70 4.39 -0.56
N SER A 241 -5.49 4.87 -0.83
CA SER A 241 -4.88 4.78 -2.17
C SER A 241 -4.69 3.32 -2.59
N GLN A 242 -4.20 2.46 -1.69
CA GLN A 242 -4.04 1.03 -1.94
C GLN A 242 -5.37 0.33 -2.23
N PHE A 243 -6.46 0.71 -1.54
CA PHE A 243 -7.80 0.18 -1.81
C PHE A 243 -8.25 0.48 -3.23
N PHE A 244 -8.15 1.72 -3.69
CA PHE A 244 -8.58 2.08 -5.04
C PHE A 244 -7.70 1.46 -6.13
N ILE A 245 -6.38 1.44 -5.93
CA ILE A 245 -5.46 0.82 -6.89
C ILE A 245 -5.74 -0.68 -6.98
N SER A 246 -5.85 -1.38 -5.86
CA SER A 246 -6.13 -2.81 -5.83
C SER A 246 -7.52 -3.15 -6.37
N ALA A 247 -8.55 -2.36 -6.05
CA ALA A 247 -9.89 -2.51 -6.60
C ALA A 247 -9.92 -2.34 -8.12
N PHE A 248 -9.18 -1.36 -8.65
CA PHE A 248 -9.07 -1.15 -10.09
C PHE A 248 -8.40 -2.33 -10.79
N VAL A 249 -7.28 -2.82 -10.25
CA VAL A 249 -6.61 -4.01 -10.79
C VAL A 249 -7.50 -5.25 -10.69
N LEU A 250 -8.23 -5.41 -9.58
CA LEU A 250 -9.18 -6.51 -9.40
C LEU A 250 -10.36 -6.43 -10.41
N ALA A 251 -10.81 -5.22 -10.77
CA ALA A 251 -11.82 -5.04 -11.81
C ALA A 251 -11.31 -5.48 -13.19
N ILE A 252 -10.04 -5.17 -13.52
CA ILE A 252 -9.39 -5.68 -14.74
C ILE A 252 -9.31 -7.21 -14.70
N ALA A 253 -8.96 -7.78 -13.54
CA ALA A 253 -8.91 -9.22 -13.36
C ALA A 253 -10.28 -9.91 -13.55
N VAL A 254 -11.37 -9.31 -13.07
CA VAL A 254 -12.75 -9.77 -13.34
C VAL A 254 -13.03 -9.73 -14.85
N GLY A 255 -12.55 -8.70 -15.56
CA GLY A 255 -12.60 -8.66 -17.03
C GLY A 255 -11.84 -9.83 -17.68
N GLY A 256 -10.63 -10.13 -17.20
CA GLY A 256 -9.86 -11.30 -17.66
C GLY A 256 -10.56 -12.63 -17.38
N ALA A 257 -11.18 -12.79 -16.21
CA ALA A 257 -11.97 -13.96 -15.86
C ALA A 257 -13.24 -14.08 -16.70
N ALA A 258 -13.88 -12.95 -17.06
CA ALA A 258 -15.02 -12.94 -17.96
C ALA A 258 -14.63 -13.36 -19.38
N ILE A 259 -13.46 -12.93 -19.88
CA ILE A 259 -12.90 -13.41 -21.15
C ILE A 259 -12.69 -14.93 -21.05
N ASN A 260 -12.03 -15.42 -20.00
CA ASN A 260 -11.81 -16.86 -19.83
C ASN A 260 -13.13 -17.65 -19.79
N PHE A 261 -14.14 -17.14 -19.06
CA PHE A 261 -15.48 -17.72 -19.03
C PHE A 261 -16.09 -17.87 -20.43
N THR A 262 -15.97 -16.87 -21.30
CA THR A 262 -16.49 -16.95 -22.68
C THR A 262 -15.71 -17.91 -23.57
N LEU A 263 -14.43 -18.18 -23.27
CA LEU A 263 -13.63 -19.19 -23.98
C LEU A 263 -14.11 -20.61 -23.63
N ILE A 264 -14.45 -20.85 -22.37
CA ILE A 264 -14.80 -22.17 -21.84
C ILE A 264 -16.28 -22.51 -22.03
N ALA A 265 -17.19 -21.57 -21.75
CA ALA A 265 -18.61 -21.87 -21.61
C ALA A 265 -19.26 -22.44 -22.88
N ARG A 266 -18.81 -22.01 -24.06
CA ARG A 266 -19.41 -22.45 -25.33
C ARG A 266 -19.07 -23.90 -25.68
N PRO A 267 -17.79 -24.33 -25.74
CA PRO A 267 -17.45 -25.75 -25.88
C PRO A 267 -18.10 -26.64 -24.82
N MET A 268 -18.16 -26.16 -23.57
CA MET A 268 -18.80 -26.90 -22.47
C MET A 268 -20.31 -27.09 -22.67
N ALA A 269 -20.97 -26.16 -23.37
CA ALA A 269 -22.38 -26.31 -23.73
C ALA A 269 -22.61 -27.47 -24.69
N GLU A 270 -21.64 -27.81 -25.52
CA GLU A 270 -21.77 -28.96 -26.42
C GLU A 270 -21.40 -30.28 -25.74
N MET A 271 -20.36 -30.26 -24.90
CA MET A 271 -19.89 -31.46 -24.21
C MET A 271 -20.83 -31.92 -23.08
N VAL A 272 -21.38 -30.97 -22.31
CA VAL A 272 -22.19 -31.24 -21.11
C VAL A 272 -23.69 -31.02 -21.37
N GLY A 273 -24.03 -30.44 -22.53
CA GLY A 273 -25.40 -30.20 -22.98
C GLY A 273 -25.96 -28.85 -22.51
N GLY A 274 -26.02 -27.89 -23.44
CA GLY A 274 -26.31 -26.48 -23.18
C GLY A 274 -27.78 -26.16 -22.98
N GLN A 275 -28.67 -27.12 -23.25
CA GLN A 275 -30.11 -27.00 -23.04
C GLN A 275 -30.56 -27.55 -21.68
N TYR A 276 -29.70 -28.29 -20.97
CA TYR A 276 -30.01 -28.76 -19.63
C TYR A 276 -29.86 -27.60 -18.65
N LEU A 277 -30.97 -27.20 -18.04
CA LEU A 277 -30.99 -26.22 -16.95
C LEU A 277 -30.95 -26.94 -15.61
N THR A 278 -29.94 -26.63 -14.80
CA THR A 278 -29.84 -27.09 -13.42
C THR A 278 -30.14 -25.90 -12.51
N GLY A 279 -31.30 -25.91 -11.84
CA GLY A 279 -31.68 -24.83 -10.92
C GLY A 279 -31.88 -23.45 -11.59
N GLY A 280 -32.25 -23.42 -12.87
CA GLY A 280 -32.51 -22.17 -13.63
C GLY A 280 -31.31 -21.59 -14.36
N PHE A 281 -30.11 -22.16 -14.19
CA PHE A 281 -28.89 -21.80 -14.94
C PHE A 281 -28.52 -22.91 -15.92
N LYS A 282 -27.86 -22.57 -17.04
CA LYS A 282 -27.35 -23.57 -17.99
C LYS A 282 -26.22 -24.37 -17.32
N THR A 283 -26.24 -25.69 -17.44
CA THR A 283 -25.19 -26.55 -16.83
C THR A 283 -23.79 -26.20 -17.34
N ALA A 284 -23.68 -25.75 -18.60
CA ALA A 284 -22.44 -25.27 -19.20
C ALA A 284 -21.82 -24.07 -18.45
N ASP A 285 -22.66 -23.10 -18.07
CA ASP A 285 -22.23 -21.90 -17.36
C ASP A 285 -21.71 -22.26 -15.96
N ILE A 286 -22.39 -23.20 -15.29
CA ILE A 286 -21.97 -23.71 -13.98
C ILE A 286 -20.61 -24.41 -14.11
N ALA A 287 -20.43 -25.27 -15.12
CA ALA A 287 -19.20 -26.00 -15.32
C ALA A 287 -18.01 -25.07 -15.62
N ALA A 288 -18.20 -24.07 -16.48
CA ALA A 288 -17.19 -23.05 -16.77
C ALA A 288 -16.81 -22.24 -15.51
N LEU A 289 -17.81 -21.84 -14.71
CA LEU A 289 -17.57 -21.14 -13.44
C LEU A 289 -16.76 -21.99 -12.45
N VAL A 290 -17.07 -23.30 -12.34
CA VAL A 290 -16.35 -24.21 -11.44
C VAL A 290 -14.88 -24.35 -11.84
N ILE A 291 -14.58 -24.46 -13.13
CA ILE A 291 -13.19 -24.52 -13.63
C ILE A 291 -12.44 -23.27 -13.20
N ILE A 292 -12.97 -22.08 -13.51
CA ILE A 292 -12.35 -20.80 -13.16
C ILE A 292 -12.18 -20.64 -11.64
N LEU A 293 -13.18 -21.05 -10.84
CA LEU A 293 -13.08 -20.99 -9.38
C LEU A 293 -11.99 -21.91 -8.83
N VAL A 294 -11.85 -23.12 -9.39
CA VAL A 294 -10.76 -24.04 -9.04
C VAL A 294 -9.42 -23.40 -9.42
N GLU A 295 -9.29 -22.81 -10.60
CA GLU A 295 -8.06 -22.15 -11.03
C GLU A 295 -7.67 -20.98 -10.14
N ILE A 296 -8.60 -20.06 -9.86
CA ILE A 296 -8.36 -18.93 -8.95
C ILE A 296 -7.93 -19.45 -7.57
N SER A 297 -8.59 -20.51 -7.07
CA SER A 297 -8.24 -21.11 -5.78
C SER A 297 -6.83 -21.70 -5.80
N MET A 298 -6.48 -22.46 -6.84
CA MET A 298 -5.15 -23.07 -6.99
C MET A 298 -4.06 -22.01 -7.19
N GLY A 299 -4.36 -20.93 -7.93
CA GLY A 299 -3.49 -19.77 -8.07
C GLY A 299 -3.23 -19.08 -6.74
N LEU A 300 -4.27 -18.89 -5.94
CA LEU A 300 -4.16 -18.34 -4.59
C LEU A 300 -3.24 -19.21 -3.70
N PHE A 301 -3.44 -20.53 -3.70
CA PHE A 301 -2.59 -21.47 -2.96
C PHE A 301 -1.14 -21.48 -3.46
N LEU A 302 -0.92 -21.37 -4.77
CA LEU A 302 0.41 -21.29 -5.37
C LEU A 302 1.15 -20.02 -4.90
N MET A 303 0.48 -18.87 -4.96
CA MET A 303 1.06 -17.57 -4.55
C MET A 303 1.37 -17.51 -3.05
N GLU A 304 0.51 -18.11 -2.23
CA GLU A 304 0.74 -18.25 -0.80
C GLU A 304 1.92 -19.20 -0.50
N SER A 305 2.00 -20.32 -1.21
CA SER A 305 3.09 -21.29 -1.06
C SER A 305 4.44 -20.74 -1.53
N LEU A 306 4.44 -19.78 -2.47
CA LEU A 306 5.63 -19.05 -2.89
C LEU A 306 6.02 -17.89 -1.94
N ARG A 307 5.22 -17.62 -0.89
CA ARG A 307 5.36 -16.47 0.03
C ARG A 307 5.33 -15.11 -0.67
N ILE A 308 4.71 -15.06 -1.85
CA ILE A 308 4.44 -13.78 -2.53
C ILE A 308 3.25 -13.11 -1.83
N THR A 309 2.21 -13.89 -1.52
CA THR A 309 1.05 -13.41 -0.75
C THR A 309 1.04 -13.92 0.70
N ARG A 310 0.23 -13.27 1.55
CA ARG A 310 0.03 -13.64 2.96
C ARG A 310 -1.44 -13.64 3.39
N LEU A 311 -2.31 -14.21 2.55
CA LEU A 311 -3.73 -14.33 2.86
C LEU A 311 -4.02 -15.45 3.87
N PHE A 312 -3.18 -16.50 3.93
CA PHE A 312 -3.38 -17.66 4.80
C PHE A 312 -2.13 -17.93 5.66
N PRO A 313 -2.02 -17.34 6.85
CA PRO A 313 -0.84 -17.48 7.72
C PRO A 313 -0.51 -18.94 8.07
N VAL A 314 -1.49 -19.84 8.03
CA VAL A 314 -1.31 -21.29 8.24
C VAL A 314 -0.35 -21.91 7.23
N ILE A 315 -0.41 -21.48 5.96
CA ILE A 315 0.43 -22.01 4.88
C ILE A 315 1.87 -21.49 5.02
N ALA A 316 2.03 -20.23 5.44
CA ALA A 316 3.33 -19.63 5.68
C ALA A 316 4.12 -20.33 6.81
N ALA A 317 3.40 -20.88 7.80
CA ALA A 317 3.95 -21.60 8.96
C ALA A 317 4.32 -23.07 8.66
N LEU A 318 3.97 -23.59 7.48
CA LEU A 318 4.33 -24.97 7.10
C LEU A 318 5.84 -25.11 6.87
N LYS A 319 6.35 -26.32 7.12
CA LYS A 319 7.74 -26.69 6.84
C LYS A 319 8.06 -26.49 5.35
N ASP A 320 9.29 -26.07 5.03
CA ASP A 320 9.71 -25.79 3.65
C ASP A 320 9.50 -26.99 2.71
N THR A 321 9.71 -28.22 3.20
CA THR A 321 9.52 -29.44 2.39
C THR A 321 8.08 -29.66 1.96
N THR A 322 7.11 -29.39 2.84
CA THR A 322 5.68 -29.52 2.52
C THR A 322 5.22 -28.39 1.60
N ARG A 323 5.76 -27.18 1.81
CA ARG A 323 5.45 -26.02 0.97
C ARG A 323 5.91 -26.21 -0.47
N ILE A 324 7.14 -26.68 -0.68
CA ILE A 324 7.67 -26.96 -2.03
C ILE A 324 6.85 -28.05 -2.73
N ARG A 325 6.40 -29.08 -2.01
CA ARG A 325 5.50 -30.09 -2.58
C ARG A 325 4.16 -29.49 -3.00
N MET A 326 3.57 -28.63 -2.17
CA MET A 326 2.34 -27.91 -2.54
C MET A 326 2.52 -27.09 -3.81
N VAL A 327 3.63 -26.34 -3.93
CA VAL A 327 3.95 -25.57 -5.15
C VAL A 327 3.90 -26.46 -6.40
N TRP A 328 4.58 -27.61 -6.38
CA TRP A 328 4.59 -28.53 -7.52
C TRP A 328 3.20 -29.14 -7.81
N ILE A 329 2.43 -29.47 -6.77
CA ILE A 329 1.07 -30.03 -6.92
C ILE A 329 0.13 -28.98 -7.53
N THR A 330 0.08 -27.77 -6.96
CA THR A 330 -0.82 -26.71 -7.44
C THR A 330 -0.43 -26.24 -8.83
N PHE A 331 0.88 -26.13 -9.11
CA PHE A 331 1.38 -25.79 -10.44
C PHE A 331 1.03 -26.88 -11.46
N GLY A 332 1.22 -28.16 -11.13
CA GLY A 332 0.89 -29.27 -12.03
C GLY A 332 -0.61 -29.35 -12.34
N LEU A 333 -1.47 -29.08 -11.35
CA LEU A 333 -2.91 -29.03 -11.54
C LEU A 333 -3.32 -27.82 -12.39
N LEU A 334 -2.79 -26.62 -12.14
CA LEU A 334 -3.01 -25.43 -12.98
C LEU A 334 -2.55 -25.65 -14.42
N PHE A 335 -1.38 -26.26 -14.62
CA PHE A 335 -0.85 -26.56 -15.95
C PHE A 335 -1.75 -27.54 -16.72
N THR A 336 -2.31 -28.52 -16.01
CA THR A 336 -3.24 -29.49 -16.59
C THR A 336 -4.57 -28.81 -16.97
N LEU A 337 -5.12 -27.96 -16.10
CA LEU A 337 -6.33 -27.17 -16.41
C LEU A 337 -6.09 -26.23 -17.58
N ALA A 338 -4.99 -25.47 -17.59
CA ALA A 338 -4.62 -24.60 -18.72
C ALA A 338 -4.47 -25.36 -20.04
N SER A 339 -3.96 -26.60 -20.00
CA SER A 339 -3.88 -27.46 -21.18
C SER A 339 -5.26 -27.90 -21.67
N VAL A 340 -6.19 -28.20 -20.75
CA VAL A 340 -7.58 -28.50 -21.08
C VAL A 340 -8.28 -27.25 -21.67
N GLU A 341 -8.06 -26.07 -21.09
CA GLU A 341 -8.63 -24.81 -21.60
C GLU A 341 -8.11 -24.44 -22.98
N ALA A 342 -6.83 -24.66 -23.27
CA ALA A 342 -6.30 -24.52 -24.62
C ALA A 342 -7.02 -25.45 -25.62
N GLY A 343 -7.32 -26.68 -25.20
CA GLY A 343 -8.13 -27.63 -25.99
C GLY A 343 -9.58 -27.18 -26.17
N LEU A 344 -10.21 -26.64 -25.13
CA LEU A 344 -11.57 -26.08 -25.22
C LEU A 344 -11.60 -24.84 -26.14
N ALA A 345 -10.59 -23.98 -26.06
CA ALA A 345 -10.47 -22.82 -26.96
C ALA A 345 -10.28 -23.23 -28.41
N PHE A 346 -9.52 -24.31 -28.68
CA PHE A 346 -9.44 -24.92 -30.00
C PHE A 346 -10.82 -25.41 -30.49
N MET A 347 -11.53 -26.15 -29.65
CA MET A 347 -12.88 -26.63 -29.96
C MET A 347 -13.84 -25.46 -30.24
N ARG A 348 -13.78 -24.37 -29.47
CA ARG A 348 -14.60 -23.17 -29.68
C ARG A 348 -14.45 -22.60 -31.08
N GLU A 349 -13.22 -22.53 -31.59
CA GLU A 349 -12.94 -21.98 -32.92
C GLU A 349 -13.43 -22.92 -34.02
N MET A 350 -13.24 -24.24 -33.87
CA MET A 350 -13.75 -25.23 -34.81
C MET A 350 -15.29 -25.16 -34.93
N LEU A 351 -15.98 -25.00 -33.79
CA LEU A 351 -17.44 -24.88 -33.75
C LEU A 351 -17.94 -23.57 -34.37
N LEU A 352 -17.18 -22.48 -34.21
CA LEU A 352 -17.44 -21.20 -34.87
C LEU A 352 -17.31 -21.32 -36.38
N GLU A 353 -16.28 -22.02 -36.86
CA GLU A 353 -16.05 -22.24 -38.28
C GLU A 353 -17.20 -23.06 -38.91
N ASP A 354 -17.61 -24.14 -38.25
CA ASP A 354 -18.73 -24.99 -38.70
C ASP A 354 -20.07 -24.23 -38.75
N GLU A 355 -20.35 -23.38 -37.76
CA GLU A 355 -21.54 -22.52 -37.76
C GLU A 355 -21.52 -21.49 -38.90
N LEU A 356 -20.36 -20.87 -39.14
CA LEU A 356 -20.21 -19.89 -40.23
C LEU A 356 -20.39 -20.56 -41.59
N ALA A 357 -19.78 -21.72 -41.81
CA ALA A 357 -19.92 -22.51 -43.02
C ALA A 357 -21.38 -22.92 -43.25
N THR A 358 -22.06 -23.43 -42.22
CA THR A 358 -23.48 -23.82 -42.31
C THR A 358 -24.36 -22.62 -42.60
N SER A 359 -24.12 -21.48 -41.94
CA SER A 359 -24.92 -20.26 -42.15
C SER A 359 -24.70 -19.62 -43.52
N ALA A 360 -23.52 -19.79 -44.13
CA ALA A 360 -23.21 -19.33 -45.49
C ALA A 360 -23.92 -20.22 -46.52
N LEU A 361 -23.89 -21.55 -46.33
CA LEU A 361 -24.65 -22.51 -47.14
C LEU A 361 -26.15 -22.23 -47.09
N LEU A 362 -26.70 -21.94 -45.90
CA LEU A 362 -28.13 -21.62 -45.72
C LEU A 362 -28.53 -20.27 -46.33
N ARG A 363 -27.61 -19.31 -46.43
CA ARG A 363 -27.84 -18.00 -47.08
C ARG A 363 -27.64 -18.03 -48.59
N GLY A 364 -27.17 -19.15 -49.15
CA GLY A 364 -26.90 -19.29 -50.60
C GLY A 364 -25.72 -18.45 -51.08
N ASP A 365 -24.88 -17.96 -50.17
CA ASP A 365 -23.78 -17.05 -50.47
C ASP A 365 -22.50 -17.85 -50.79
N GLN A 366 -22.05 -17.84 -52.05
CA GLN A 366 -20.85 -18.56 -52.49
C GLN A 366 -19.53 -17.82 -52.16
N VAL A 367 -19.61 -16.67 -51.49
CA VAL A 367 -18.44 -15.81 -51.18
C VAL A 367 -17.69 -16.25 -49.92
N GLY A 368 -18.17 -17.25 -49.16
CA GLY A 368 -17.55 -17.70 -47.91
C GLY A 368 -16.14 -18.30 -48.02
N ALA A 369 -15.66 -18.63 -49.22
CA ALA A 369 -14.39 -19.33 -49.43
C ALA A 369 -13.14 -18.43 -49.30
N ALA A 370 -13.26 -17.10 -49.30
CA ALA A 370 -12.12 -16.18 -49.22
C ALA A 370 -11.65 -15.85 -47.79
N VAL A 371 -12.34 -16.36 -46.75
CA VAL A 371 -12.03 -16.08 -45.33
C VAL A 371 -11.07 -17.14 -44.71
N ALA A 372 -10.84 -18.26 -45.39
CA ALA A 372 -10.16 -19.44 -44.84
C ALA A 372 -8.62 -19.33 -44.74
N GLU A 373 -7.97 -18.35 -45.37
CA GLU A 373 -6.50 -18.35 -45.50
C GLU A 373 -5.75 -17.91 -44.23
N PHE A 374 -6.43 -17.26 -43.28
CA PHE A 374 -5.83 -16.76 -42.02
C PHE A 374 -6.48 -17.31 -40.73
N THR A 375 -7.35 -18.33 -40.81
CA THR A 375 -8.03 -18.92 -39.63
C THR A 375 -7.06 -19.57 -38.64
N TRP A 376 -5.95 -20.15 -39.10
CA TRP A 376 -4.93 -20.73 -38.21
C TRP A 376 -4.35 -19.71 -37.21
N ILE A 377 -4.32 -18.42 -37.57
CA ILE A 377 -3.84 -17.34 -36.69
C ILE A 377 -4.84 -17.12 -35.55
N THR A 378 -6.14 -17.09 -35.84
CA THR A 378 -7.17 -16.94 -34.80
C THR A 378 -7.21 -18.17 -33.92
N THR A 379 -7.16 -19.38 -34.48
CA THR A 379 -7.11 -20.63 -33.71
C THR A 379 -5.90 -20.67 -32.78
N ALA A 380 -4.69 -20.41 -33.30
CA ALA A 380 -3.47 -20.40 -32.49
C ALA A 380 -3.49 -19.31 -31.40
N ALA A 381 -4.02 -18.12 -31.72
CA ALA A 381 -4.17 -17.04 -30.75
C ALA A 381 -5.17 -17.38 -29.64
N GLN A 382 -6.32 -17.98 -29.96
CA GLN A 382 -7.33 -18.40 -28.98
C GLN A 382 -6.82 -19.53 -28.09
N MET A 383 -6.12 -20.52 -28.66
CA MET A 383 -5.46 -21.58 -27.89
C MET A 383 -4.38 -21.00 -26.95
N GLY A 384 -3.55 -20.09 -27.47
CA GLY A 384 -2.54 -19.39 -26.67
C GLY A 384 -3.16 -18.58 -25.54
N MET A 385 -4.26 -17.87 -25.79
CA MET A 385 -5.01 -17.15 -24.77
C MET A 385 -5.61 -18.10 -23.72
N GLY A 386 -6.26 -19.19 -24.14
CA GLY A 386 -6.81 -20.21 -23.22
C GLY A 386 -5.74 -20.87 -22.34
N PHE A 387 -4.51 -21.02 -22.84
CA PHE A 387 -3.40 -21.52 -22.04
C PHE A 387 -2.81 -20.46 -21.08
N ILE A 388 -2.68 -19.20 -21.53
CA ILE A 388 -2.00 -18.14 -20.77
C ILE A 388 -2.90 -17.51 -19.71
N LEU A 389 -4.20 -17.37 -19.98
CA LEU A 389 -5.14 -16.67 -19.09
C LEU A 389 -5.22 -17.28 -17.68
N PRO A 390 -5.25 -18.61 -17.48
CA PRO A 390 -5.18 -19.23 -16.16
C PRO A 390 -3.98 -18.76 -15.33
N PHE A 391 -2.79 -18.73 -15.94
CA PHE A 391 -1.58 -18.26 -15.29
C PHE A 391 -1.62 -16.75 -15.02
N ALA A 392 -2.22 -15.97 -15.92
CA ALA A 392 -2.42 -14.54 -15.69
C ALA A 392 -3.37 -14.31 -14.48
N LEU A 393 -4.41 -15.13 -14.34
CA LEU A 393 -5.36 -15.06 -13.22
C LEU A 393 -4.74 -15.44 -11.87
N VAL A 394 -3.64 -16.20 -11.84
CA VAL A 394 -2.88 -16.44 -10.59
C VAL A 394 -2.39 -15.13 -9.97
N PHE A 395 -1.97 -14.15 -10.79
CA PHE A 395 -1.46 -12.87 -10.30
C PHE A 395 -2.52 -12.02 -9.60
N VAL A 396 -3.81 -12.35 -9.76
CA VAL A 396 -4.93 -11.69 -9.06
C VAL A 396 -4.81 -11.82 -7.55
N ALA A 397 -4.10 -12.83 -7.05
CA ALA A 397 -3.83 -12.98 -5.63
C ALA A 397 -3.12 -11.76 -5.01
N ILE A 398 -2.22 -11.09 -5.74
CA ILE A 398 -1.45 -9.93 -5.24
C ILE A 398 -2.36 -8.71 -4.96
N PRO A 399 -3.13 -8.19 -5.93
CA PRO A 399 -4.06 -7.11 -5.65
C PRO A 399 -5.18 -7.57 -4.71
N LEU A 400 -5.60 -8.83 -4.72
CA LEU A 400 -6.59 -9.35 -3.78
C LEU A 400 -6.12 -9.25 -2.33
N GLU A 401 -4.87 -9.60 -2.02
CA GLU A 401 -4.30 -9.40 -0.68
C GLU A 401 -4.34 -7.93 -0.26
N THR A 402 -3.84 -7.05 -1.14
CA THR A 402 -3.82 -5.60 -0.89
C THR A 402 -5.24 -5.07 -0.68
N PHE A 403 -6.20 -5.56 -1.46
CA PHE A 403 -7.61 -5.21 -1.36
C PHE A 403 -8.20 -5.67 -0.02
N VAL A 404 -7.97 -6.91 0.41
CA VAL A 404 -8.48 -7.42 1.69
C VAL A 404 -7.95 -6.62 2.88
N HIS A 405 -6.65 -6.33 2.91
CA HIS A 405 -6.05 -5.53 3.99
C HIS A 405 -6.56 -4.09 4.02
N SER A 406 -6.62 -3.43 2.85
CA SER A 406 -7.08 -2.04 2.76
C SER A 406 -8.59 -1.91 2.96
N THR A 407 -9.39 -2.90 2.53
CA THR A 407 -10.85 -2.94 2.73
C THR A 407 -11.21 -2.87 4.20
N ARG A 408 -10.49 -3.58 5.08
CA ARG A 408 -10.73 -3.51 6.53
C ARG A 408 -10.63 -2.08 7.06
N THR A 409 -9.59 -1.35 6.65
CA THR A 409 -9.37 0.06 7.04
C THR A 409 -10.45 0.97 6.45
N VAL A 410 -10.77 0.81 5.16
CA VAL A 410 -11.77 1.62 4.46
C VAL A 410 -13.18 1.38 5.02
N LEU A 411 -13.53 0.13 5.36
CA LEU A 411 -14.78 -0.21 6.05
C LEU A 411 -14.84 0.41 7.45
N GLY A 412 -13.72 0.45 8.18
CA GLY A 412 -13.62 1.14 9.46
C GLY A 412 -13.89 2.64 9.34
N LEU A 413 -13.23 3.30 8.38
CA LEU A 413 -13.44 4.73 8.07
C LEU A 413 -14.89 5.01 7.63
N THR A 414 -15.41 4.22 6.70
CA THR A 414 -16.78 4.37 6.17
C THR A 414 -17.82 4.11 7.25
N GLY A 415 -17.60 3.09 8.09
CA GLY A 415 -18.47 2.77 9.22
C GLY A 415 -18.58 3.92 10.22
N MET A 416 -17.47 4.61 10.52
CA MET A 416 -17.50 5.81 11.36
C MET A 416 -18.35 6.92 10.75
N VAL A 417 -18.20 7.18 9.44
CA VAL A 417 -19.00 8.19 8.72
C VAL A 417 -20.49 7.82 8.73
N ILE A 418 -20.83 6.55 8.48
CA ILE A 418 -22.21 6.06 8.51
C ILE A 418 -22.83 6.21 9.90
N LEU A 419 -22.12 5.80 10.97
CA LEU A 419 -22.62 5.95 12.34
C LEU A 419 -22.81 7.43 12.70
N ARG A 420 -21.88 8.29 12.30
CA ARG A 420 -22.00 9.74 12.53
C ARG A 420 -23.20 10.35 11.78
N ALA A 421 -23.41 9.95 10.53
CA ALA A 421 -24.57 10.36 9.74
C ALA A 421 -25.88 9.86 10.36
N LEU A 422 -25.93 8.60 10.78
CA LEU A 422 -27.11 8.01 11.44
C LEU A 422 -27.44 8.73 12.75
N ALA A 423 -26.44 9.07 13.56
CA ALA A 423 -26.64 9.84 14.78
C ALA A 423 -27.21 11.24 14.48
N TYR A 424 -26.75 11.89 13.40
CA TYR A 424 -27.30 13.17 12.95
C TYR A 424 -28.76 13.03 12.49
N VAL A 425 -29.07 12.03 11.66
CA VAL A 425 -30.43 11.76 11.20
C VAL A 425 -31.38 11.48 12.36
N LEU A 426 -30.96 10.71 13.36
CA LEU A 426 -31.78 10.46 14.55
C LEU A 426 -32.04 11.72 15.38
N ARG A 427 -31.04 12.59 15.52
CA ARG A 427 -31.23 13.90 16.19
C ARG A 427 -32.23 14.77 15.42
N LEU A 428 -32.10 14.82 14.10
CA LEU A 428 -33.01 15.55 13.22
C LEU A 428 -34.44 15.00 13.31
N LEU A 429 -34.61 13.68 13.22
CA LEU A 429 -35.92 13.01 13.37
C LEU A 429 -36.54 13.28 14.73
N GLY A 430 -35.74 13.24 15.80
CA GLY A 430 -36.21 13.62 17.14
C GLY A 430 -36.80 15.04 17.16
N ASN A 431 -36.09 16.01 16.60
CA ASN A 431 -36.55 17.39 16.53
C ASN A 431 -37.83 17.52 15.66
N ILE A 432 -37.91 16.77 14.56
CA ILE A 432 -39.10 16.71 13.71
C ILE A 432 -40.29 16.15 14.49
N PHE A 433 -40.13 15.08 15.27
CA PHE A 433 -41.23 14.52 16.07
C PHE A 433 -41.78 15.52 17.09
N LEU A 434 -40.91 16.31 17.75
CA LEU A 434 -41.36 17.39 18.62
C LEU A 434 -42.17 18.44 17.86
N GLN A 435 -41.64 18.92 16.73
CA GLN A 435 -42.29 19.95 15.94
C GLN A 435 -43.62 19.45 15.35
N THR A 436 -43.66 18.25 14.81
CA THR A 436 -44.87 17.60 14.31
C THR A 436 -45.90 17.43 15.41
N GLY A 437 -45.49 17.04 16.63
CA GLY A 437 -46.40 16.98 17.78
C GLY A 437 -47.01 18.34 18.14
N SER A 438 -46.21 19.42 18.03
CA SER A 438 -46.70 20.79 18.22
C SER A 438 -47.66 21.25 17.10
N MET A 439 -47.38 20.86 15.85
CA MET A 439 -48.24 21.15 14.70
C MET A 439 -49.55 20.37 14.76
N LEU A 440 -49.50 19.08 15.09
CA LEU A 440 -50.70 18.23 15.24
C LEU A 440 -51.65 18.81 16.29
N ARG A 441 -51.08 19.39 17.35
CA ARG A 441 -51.85 20.12 18.37
C ARG A 441 -52.57 21.32 17.76
N GLY A 442 -51.88 22.15 16.97
CA GLY A 442 -52.48 23.28 16.27
C GLY A 442 -53.56 22.87 15.26
N PHE A 443 -53.35 21.79 14.51
CA PHE A 443 -54.37 21.22 13.60
C PHE A 443 -55.59 20.67 14.36
N TYR A 444 -55.36 20.03 15.51
CA TYR A 444 -56.44 19.56 16.36
C TYR A 444 -57.28 20.72 16.90
N ASP A 445 -56.64 21.81 17.32
CA ASP A 445 -57.33 23.03 17.74
C ASP A 445 -58.12 23.69 16.59
N LEU A 446 -57.61 23.65 15.35
CA LEU A 446 -58.31 24.13 14.16
C LEU A 446 -59.57 23.30 13.84
N LEU A 447 -59.51 21.98 14.00
CA LEU A 447 -60.65 21.08 13.82
C LEU A 447 -61.74 21.28 14.90
N ALA A 448 -61.33 21.63 16.13
CA ALA A 448 -62.24 21.94 17.23
C ALA A 448 -62.72 23.41 17.24
N PHE A 449 -62.41 24.21 16.22
CA PHE A 449 -62.56 25.67 16.22
C PHE A 449 -64.02 26.17 16.28
N VAL A 450 -64.99 25.44 15.71
CA VAL A 450 -66.40 25.88 15.63
C VAL A 450 -67.04 26.09 17.03
N PRO A 451 -66.98 25.14 17.98
CA PRO A 451 -67.47 25.37 19.34
C PRO A 451 -66.60 26.34 20.15
N LEU A 452 -65.28 26.41 19.87
CA LEU A 452 -64.36 27.35 20.54
C LEU A 452 -64.63 28.82 20.20
N TRP A 453 -65.08 29.11 18.97
CA TRP A 453 -65.50 30.45 18.58
C TRP A 453 -66.77 30.88 19.30
N ILE A 454 -67.74 29.97 19.46
CA ILE A 454 -68.96 30.18 20.24
C ILE A 454 -68.62 30.40 21.73
N GLU A 455 -67.72 29.62 22.33
CA GLU A 455 -67.30 29.81 23.71
C GLU A 455 -66.58 31.17 23.91
N HIS A 456 -65.71 31.58 22.99
CA HIS A 456 -65.04 32.88 23.06
C HIS A 456 -65.99 34.06 22.86
N MET A 457 -67.01 33.97 22.00
CA MET A 457 -68.05 35.01 21.91
C MET A 457 -68.88 35.11 23.19
N VAL A 458 -69.13 33.99 23.88
CA VAL A 458 -69.86 33.97 25.16
C VAL A 458 -68.98 34.49 26.31
N LYS A 459 -67.70 34.13 26.38
CA LYS A 459 -66.75 34.63 27.39
C LYS A 459 -66.36 36.09 27.18
N SER A 460 -66.19 36.55 25.94
CA SER A 460 -65.92 37.98 25.65
C SER A 460 -67.11 38.89 25.96
N ARG A 461 -68.34 38.37 25.95
CA ARG A 461 -69.52 39.07 26.49
C ARG A 461 -69.63 39.05 28.02
N SER A 462 -69.00 38.10 28.70
CA SER A 462 -69.03 37.95 30.17
C SER A 462 -67.81 38.57 30.88
N GLY A 463 -66.80 39.03 30.14
CA GLY A 463 -65.53 39.52 30.67
C GLY A 463 -65.29 41.01 30.45
N ASN A 464 -66.22 41.89 30.86
CA ASN A 464 -65.91 43.33 31.01
C ASN A 464 -66.09 43.74 32.48
N GLY A 465 -65.03 43.59 33.27
CA GLY A 465 -65.01 44.07 34.65
C GLY A 465 -63.86 43.49 35.46
N GLY A 466 -62.67 44.09 35.37
CA GLY A 466 -61.60 43.79 36.33
C GLY A 466 -60.19 44.15 35.89
N LYS A 467 -59.87 45.45 35.83
CA LYS A 467 -58.46 45.89 35.92
C LYS A 467 -57.90 45.49 37.28
N LYS A 468 -56.81 44.72 37.32
CA LYS A 468 -55.88 44.75 38.46
C LYS A 468 -54.43 44.69 37.96
N LYS A 469 -53.68 45.70 38.40
CA LYS A 469 -52.25 45.92 38.19
C LYS A 469 -51.39 44.86 38.90
N VAL A 470 -50.32 44.46 38.21
CA VAL A 470 -48.93 44.19 38.66
C VAL A 470 -48.70 43.17 39.78
N ALA A 471 -47.98 42.10 39.44
CA ALA A 471 -46.88 41.58 40.27
C ALA A 471 -45.85 40.86 39.37
N ASN A 472 -44.69 41.50 39.24
CA ASN A 472 -43.44 40.92 38.81
C ASN A 472 -43.05 39.84 39.84
N ASN A 473 -42.94 38.58 39.41
CA ASN A 473 -42.21 37.55 40.14
C ASN A 473 -41.58 36.63 39.11
N GLY A 474 -40.30 36.86 38.84
CA GLY A 474 -39.46 35.92 38.11
C GLY A 474 -39.27 34.67 38.95
N ASP A 475 -39.50 33.52 38.34
CA ASP A 475 -39.02 32.25 38.85
C ASP A 475 -37.79 31.87 38.01
N PRO A 476 -36.60 31.75 38.62
CA PRO A 476 -35.34 31.56 37.92
C PRO A 476 -35.11 30.07 37.70
N ASP A 477 -35.64 29.49 36.60
CA ASP A 477 -35.30 28.09 36.29
C ASP A 477 -35.40 27.70 34.80
N LEU A 478 -35.36 28.68 33.90
CA LEU A 478 -35.42 28.43 32.45
C LEU A 478 -34.28 29.05 31.63
N ASP A 479 -33.37 29.80 32.26
CA ASP A 479 -32.15 30.33 31.61
C ASP A 479 -30.89 29.48 31.85
N ASP A 480 -30.94 28.49 32.77
CA ASP A 480 -29.78 27.64 33.10
C ASP A 480 -29.64 26.38 32.22
N LEU A 481 -30.52 26.20 31.23
CA LEU A 481 -30.40 25.14 30.22
C LEU A 481 -29.96 25.65 28.83
N MET A 482 -29.76 26.97 28.70
CA MET A 482 -29.34 27.62 27.45
C MET A 482 -27.97 28.31 27.52
N THR A 483 -27.29 28.31 28.67
CA THR A 483 -25.96 28.94 28.83
C THR A 483 -24.81 27.98 29.18
N GLU A 484 -25.05 26.67 29.29
CA GLU A 484 -23.97 25.67 29.43
C GLU A 484 -23.54 25.06 28.08
N ASN A 485 -23.19 25.91 27.11
CA ASN A 485 -22.44 25.50 25.89
C ASN A 485 -21.60 26.62 25.26
N ALA A 486 -21.40 27.77 25.93
CA ALA A 486 -20.64 28.89 25.38
C ALA A 486 -19.30 29.19 26.08
N SER A 487 -18.85 28.40 27.06
CA SER A 487 -17.54 28.61 27.70
C SER A 487 -16.78 27.31 28.01
N SER A 488 -16.19 26.70 26.99
CA SER A 488 -14.97 25.92 27.18
C SER A 488 -14.27 25.65 25.85
N GLY A 489 -13.07 26.19 25.70
CA GLY A 489 -12.09 25.68 24.73
C GLY A 489 -11.62 26.63 23.63
N THR A 490 -11.32 27.90 23.94
CA THR A 490 -10.31 28.64 23.16
C THR A 490 -9.09 28.82 24.06
N VAL A 491 -8.16 27.86 24.00
CA VAL A 491 -6.84 28.01 24.61
C VAL A 491 -6.03 28.90 23.67
N ALA A 492 -5.90 30.17 24.07
CA ALA A 492 -4.90 31.07 23.53
C ALA A 492 -3.52 30.60 23.99
N ILE A 493 -2.67 30.23 23.04
CA ILE A 493 -1.22 30.16 23.23
C ILE A 493 -0.74 31.62 23.30
N ARG A 494 -0.32 32.04 24.50
CA ARG A 494 0.33 33.33 24.72
C ARG A 494 1.83 33.11 24.58
N GLU A 495 2.40 33.70 23.54
CA GLU A 495 3.82 34.03 23.49
C GLU A 495 4.16 35.00 24.62
N SER A 496 5.23 34.71 25.36
CA SER A 496 6.12 35.72 25.94
C SER A 496 7.38 35.05 26.51
N TYR A 497 8.51 35.36 25.87
CA TYR A 497 9.92 35.35 26.33
C TYR A 497 10.56 34.04 26.80
#